data_AF-F5GZF3-F1
#
_entry.id   AF-F5GZF3-F1
#
_cell.length_a   1.000
_cell.length_b   1.000
_cell.length_c   1.000
_cell.angle_alpha   90.00
_cell.angle_beta   90.00
_cell.angle_gamma   90.00
#
_symmetry.space_group_name_H-M   'P 1'
#
loop_
_entity.id
_entity.type
_entity.pdbx_description
1 polymer ?
#
loop_
_entity_poly.entity_id
_entity_poly.type
_entity_poly.pdbx_seq_one_letter_code
_entity_poly.pdbx_strand_id
1 'polypeptide(L)'
;MSSESSKKRKPKVIRSDGAPAEGKRNRSDTEQEGKYYSEEAEVDLRDPGRDYELYKYTCQELQRLMAEIQDLKSRGGKDVAIEIEERRIQSCVHFMTLKKLNRLAHIRLKKGRDQTHEVVVKRLSRK
;
A
#
# COMPACT_ATOMS: atom_id res chain seq x y z
N MET A 1 7.71 -33.62 -54.90
CA MET A 1 6.47 -32.85 -54.61
C MET A 1 6.46 -32.51 -53.13
N SER A 2 6.59 -31.21 -52.85
CA SER A 2 6.21 -30.47 -51.63
C SER A 2 6.88 -30.73 -50.27
N SER A 3 7.63 -29.69 -49.87
CA SER A 3 7.96 -29.13 -48.55
C SER A 3 7.03 -29.40 -47.36
N GLU A 4 7.57 -29.43 -46.11
CA GLU A 4 7.49 -28.28 -45.17
C GLU A 4 8.11 -28.52 -43.75
N SER A 5 8.86 -27.50 -43.31
CA SER A 5 9.20 -26.96 -41.97
C SER A 5 9.59 -27.80 -40.73
N SER A 6 10.91 -27.81 -40.51
CA SER A 6 11.66 -27.34 -39.32
C SER A 6 10.91 -26.73 -38.11
N LYS A 7 11.12 -27.30 -36.91
CA LYS A 7 11.40 -26.56 -35.65
C LYS A 7 12.44 -27.33 -34.81
N LYS A 8 13.70 -26.86 -34.87
CA LYS A 8 14.85 -27.38 -34.14
C LYS A 8 14.72 -27.09 -32.64
N ARG A 9 14.62 -28.13 -31.81
CA ARG A 9 15.00 -28.07 -30.38
C ARG A 9 16.52 -28.26 -30.31
N LYS A 10 17.26 -27.33 -29.68
CA LYS A 10 18.67 -27.54 -29.36
C LYS A 10 18.86 -27.95 -27.89
N PRO A 11 19.81 -28.85 -27.60
CA PRO A 11 19.87 -29.61 -26.36
C PRO A 11 20.69 -28.93 -25.25
N LYS A 12 20.41 -29.35 -24.02
CA LYS A 12 21.08 -28.97 -22.77
C LYS A 12 22.55 -29.44 -22.77
N VAL A 13 23.48 -28.55 -22.43
CA VAL A 13 24.90 -28.88 -22.18
C VAL A 13 25.27 -28.36 -20.79
N ILE A 14 25.90 -29.25 -20.02
CA ILE A 14 26.27 -29.16 -18.60
C ILE A 14 27.69 -28.57 -18.49
N ARG A 15 27.98 -27.77 -17.44
CA ARG A 15 29.29 -27.85 -16.78
C ARG A 15 29.22 -27.39 -15.32
N SER A 16 29.46 -28.34 -14.43
CA SER A 16 29.67 -28.16 -13.00
C SER A 16 31.17 -27.99 -12.77
N ASP A 17 31.59 -26.96 -12.02
CA ASP A 17 32.91 -26.93 -11.39
C ASP A 17 32.87 -26.09 -10.10
N GLY A 18 32.99 -26.80 -8.97
CA GLY A 18 33.54 -26.42 -7.67
C GLY A 18 33.19 -25.08 -6.99
N ALA A 19 32.38 -25.15 -5.92
CA ALA A 19 32.43 -24.19 -4.81
C ALA A 19 32.44 -24.97 -3.47
N PRO A 20 33.32 -24.64 -2.51
CA PRO A 20 33.47 -25.40 -1.28
C PRO A 20 32.30 -25.14 -0.31
N ALA A 21 31.97 -26.19 0.44
CA ALA A 21 30.94 -26.22 1.46
C ALA A 21 31.39 -25.59 2.79
N GLU A 22 30.39 -25.43 3.67
CA GLU A 22 30.45 -25.16 5.12
C GLU A 22 30.41 -23.69 5.55
N GLY A 23 29.30 -23.34 6.20
CA GLY A 23 29.11 -22.07 6.89
C GLY A 23 27.68 -21.86 7.34
N LYS A 24 27.17 -22.75 8.21
CA LYS A 24 25.93 -22.54 8.99
C LYS A 24 25.99 -21.18 9.67
N ARG A 25 25.35 -20.16 9.09
CA ARG A 25 24.97 -18.97 9.84
C ARG A 25 23.64 -19.29 10.52
N ASN A 26 23.74 -19.94 11.68
CA ASN A 26 22.73 -19.75 12.73
C ASN A 26 22.76 -18.26 13.07
N ARG A 27 21.97 -17.45 12.37
CA ARG A 27 21.62 -16.13 12.86
C ARG A 27 20.59 -16.40 13.94
N SER A 28 21.01 -16.25 15.19
CA SER A 28 20.18 -16.31 16.37
C SER A 28 18.88 -15.53 16.14
N ASP A 29 17.80 -16.28 15.98
CA ASP A 29 16.42 -15.85 15.78
C ASP A 29 15.79 -15.50 17.14
N THR A 30 16.38 -14.53 17.85
CA THR A 30 15.94 -14.25 19.22
C THR A 30 16.24 -12.83 19.68
N GLU A 31 16.14 -11.82 18.82
CA GLU A 31 16.21 -10.40 19.26
C GLU A 31 15.76 -9.33 18.23
N GLN A 32 15.01 -9.71 17.18
CA GLN A 32 14.34 -8.75 16.27
C GLN A 32 12.82 -8.68 16.48
N GLU A 33 12.35 -9.10 17.64
CA GLU A 33 10.93 -9.01 18.04
C GLU A 33 10.52 -7.59 18.48
N GLY A 34 11.28 -6.58 18.03
CA GLY A 34 11.00 -5.16 18.19
C GLY A 34 10.15 -4.62 17.03
N LYS A 35 8.88 -5.03 17.00
CA LYS A 35 7.74 -4.35 16.32
C LYS A 35 7.95 -3.97 14.85
N TYR A 36 7.70 -4.92 13.94
CA TYR A 36 7.27 -4.56 12.59
C TYR A 36 5.95 -3.79 12.65
N TYR A 37 5.84 -2.71 11.86
CA TYR A 37 4.60 -1.95 11.74
C TYR A 37 3.48 -2.81 11.16
N SER A 38 2.36 -2.93 11.89
CA SER A 38 1.14 -3.60 11.42
C SER A 38 0.00 -2.60 11.38
N GLU A 39 -0.65 -2.48 10.23
CA GLU A 39 -1.85 -1.66 10.10
C GLU A 39 -3.05 -2.22 10.88
N GLU A 40 -3.12 -3.53 11.06
CA GLU A 40 -4.17 -4.15 11.88
C GLU A 40 -4.04 -3.70 13.34
N ALA A 41 -2.80 -3.64 13.85
CA ALA A 41 -2.53 -3.12 15.18
C ALA A 41 -2.80 -1.60 15.28
N GLU A 42 -2.55 -0.83 14.22
CA GLU A 42 -2.91 0.60 14.19
C GLU A 42 -4.42 0.81 14.24
N VAL A 43 -5.21 0.02 13.49
CA VAL A 43 -6.68 0.14 13.48
C VAL A 43 -7.28 0.00 14.88
N ASP A 44 -6.72 -0.89 15.69
CA ASP A 44 -7.19 -1.18 17.05
C ASP A 44 -6.95 -0.05 18.05
N LEU A 45 -5.93 0.79 17.80
CA LEU A 45 -5.57 1.91 18.67
C LEU A 45 -6.20 3.23 18.25
N ARG A 46 -6.74 3.31 17.02
CA ARG A 46 -7.26 4.55 16.44
C ARG A 46 -8.74 4.70 16.64
N ASP A 47 -9.14 5.92 17.01
CA ASP A 47 -10.54 6.32 17.08
C ASP A 47 -11.13 6.58 15.68
N PRO A 48 -12.24 5.91 15.31
CA PRO A 48 -12.90 6.11 14.02
C PRO A 48 -13.44 7.54 13.82
N GLY A 49 -13.85 8.23 14.89
CA GLY A 49 -14.34 9.61 14.83
C GLY A 49 -13.23 10.57 14.42
N ARG A 50 -12.07 10.49 15.09
CA ARG A 50 -10.86 11.26 14.73
C ARG A 50 -10.35 10.94 13.33
N ASP A 51 -10.43 9.68 12.89
CA ASP A 51 -10.10 9.30 11.52
C ASP A 51 -11.01 10.01 10.50
N TYR A 52 -12.30 10.12 10.81
CA TYR A 52 -13.26 10.82 9.97
C TYR A 52 -13.03 12.34 9.94
N GLU A 53 -12.74 12.96 11.08
CA GLU A 53 -12.38 14.37 11.15
C GLU A 53 -11.12 14.67 10.32
N LEU A 54 -10.10 13.83 10.45
CA LEU A 54 -8.87 13.94 9.66
C LEU A 54 -9.15 13.75 8.16
N TYR A 55 -10.00 12.79 7.78
CA TYR A 55 -10.41 12.58 6.40
C TYR A 55 -11.08 13.85 5.84
N LYS A 56 -12.06 14.40 6.56
CA LYS A 56 -12.79 15.61 6.16
C LYS A 56 -11.85 16.80 6.02
N TYR A 57 -10.98 17.04 7.00
CA TYR A 57 -9.97 18.09 6.95
C TYR A 57 -9.04 17.94 5.74
N THR A 58 -8.56 16.72 5.49
CA THR A 58 -7.68 16.43 4.35
C THR A 58 -8.37 16.71 3.02
N CYS A 59 -9.66 16.41 2.89
CA CYS A 59 -10.45 16.76 1.71
C CYS A 59 -10.61 18.28 1.52
N GLN A 60 -10.81 19.02 2.61
CA GLN A 60 -10.90 20.49 2.57
C GLN A 60 -9.58 21.11 2.13
N GLU A 61 -8.46 20.63 2.65
CA GLU A 61 -7.13 21.09 2.24
C GLU A 61 -6.84 20.77 0.78
N LEU A 62 -7.21 19.58 0.30
CA LEU A 62 -7.08 19.23 -1.11
C LEU A 62 -7.91 20.17 -2.00
N GLN A 63 -9.14 20.50 -1.60
CA GLN A 63 -9.99 21.44 -2.31
C GLN A 63 -9.36 22.85 -2.35
N ARG A 64 -8.79 23.31 -1.23
CA ARG A 64 -8.05 24.59 -1.17
C ARG A 64 -6.86 24.59 -2.13
N LEU A 65 -6.05 23.54 -2.14
CA LEU A 65 -4.90 23.42 -3.05
C LEU A 65 -5.33 23.40 -4.53
N MET A 66 -6.44 22.73 -4.85
CA MET A 66 -6.98 22.76 -6.22
C MET A 66 -7.42 24.15 -6.65
N ALA A 67 -8.06 24.91 -5.74
CA ALA A 67 -8.44 26.31 -5.99
C ALA A 67 -7.20 27.20 -6.16
N GLU A 68 -6.18 27.03 -5.33
CA GLU A 68 -4.91 27.77 -5.45
C GLU A 68 -4.19 27.49 -6.76
N ILE A 69 -4.13 26.23 -7.18
CA ILE A 69 -3.57 25.87 -8.49
C ILE A 69 -4.35 26.56 -9.62
N GLN A 70 -5.68 26.65 -9.51
CA GLN A 70 -6.50 27.33 -10.51
C GLN A 70 -6.25 28.83 -10.54
N ASP A 71 -6.12 29.47 -9.36
CA ASP A 71 -5.79 30.88 -9.23
C ASP A 71 -4.39 31.19 -9.81
N LEU A 72 -3.38 30.39 -9.46
CA LEU A 72 -2.02 30.49 -10.00
C LEU A 72 -1.99 30.38 -11.53
N LYS A 73 -2.76 29.44 -12.09
CA LYS A 73 -2.91 29.31 -13.56
C LYS A 73 -3.55 30.54 -14.20
N SER A 74 -4.44 31.24 -13.50
CA SER A 74 -5.14 32.42 -14.03
C SER A 74 -4.28 33.69 -14.00
N ARG A 75 -3.38 33.82 -13.00
CA ARG A 75 -2.55 35.02 -12.81
C ARG A 75 -1.31 35.04 -13.72
N GLY A 76 -0.71 33.88 -13.97
CA GLY A 76 0.57 33.78 -14.69
C GLY A 76 1.74 34.41 -13.92
N GLY A 77 2.96 34.27 -14.45
CA GLY A 77 4.18 34.79 -13.80
C GLY A 77 5.39 33.90 -14.05
N LYS A 78 6.59 34.42 -13.77
CA LYS A 78 7.85 33.70 -14.00
C LYS A 78 7.99 32.44 -13.13
N ASP A 79 7.40 32.44 -11.94
CA ASP A 79 7.57 31.36 -10.95
C ASP A 79 6.32 30.49 -10.75
N VAL A 80 5.25 30.74 -11.51
CA VAL A 80 3.97 30.00 -11.39
C VAL A 80 4.13 28.50 -11.57
N ALA A 81 5.04 28.07 -12.46
CA ALA A 81 5.30 26.65 -12.67
C ALA A 81 5.88 25.97 -11.41
N ILE A 82 6.75 26.66 -10.69
CA ILE A 82 7.38 26.16 -9.46
C ILE A 82 6.34 26.09 -8.34
N GLU A 83 5.55 27.15 -8.17
CA GLU A 83 4.48 27.19 -7.16
C GLU A 83 3.41 26.11 -7.41
N ILE A 84 2.99 25.92 -8.67
CA ILE A 84 2.05 24.85 -9.04
C ILE A 84 2.63 23.49 -8.67
N GLU A 85 3.91 23.23 -8.94
CA GLU A 85 4.54 21.96 -8.59
C GLU A 85 4.58 21.75 -7.07
N GLU A 86 4.87 22.80 -6.29
CA GLU A 86 4.81 22.74 -4.83
C GLU A 86 3.40 22.34 -4.33
N ARG A 87 2.34 22.97 -4.85
CA ARG A 87 0.95 22.61 -4.48
C ARG A 87 0.58 21.20 -4.92
N ARG A 88 1.15 20.70 -6.04
CA ARG A 88 0.97 19.31 -6.48
C ARG A 88 1.64 18.33 -5.52
N ILE A 89 2.85 18.63 -5.04
CA ILE A 89 3.54 17.82 -4.04
C ILE A 89 2.72 17.77 -2.74
N GLN A 90 2.23 18.90 -2.26
CA GLN A 90 1.34 18.95 -1.08
C GLN A 90 0.07 18.12 -1.29
N SER A 91 -0.55 18.24 -2.48
CA SER A 91 -1.72 17.44 -2.85
C SER A 91 -1.43 15.93 -2.82
N CYS A 92 -0.24 15.51 -3.29
CA CYS A 92 0.20 14.11 -3.22
C CYS A 92 0.28 13.60 -1.78
N VAL A 93 0.77 14.41 -0.84
CA VAL A 93 0.80 14.06 0.59
C VAL A 93 -0.61 13.86 1.13
N HIS A 94 -1.55 14.76 0.82
CA HIS A 94 -2.95 14.58 1.19
C HIS A 94 -3.55 13.31 0.59
N PHE A 95 -3.26 12.99 -0.68
CA PHE A 95 -3.71 11.74 -1.29
C PHE A 95 -3.14 10.49 -0.60
N MET A 96 -1.88 10.50 -0.16
CA MET A 96 -1.31 9.39 0.61
C MET A 96 -2.06 9.20 1.93
N THR A 97 -2.35 10.30 2.64
CA THR A 97 -3.16 10.27 3.88
C THR A 97 -4.55 9.69 3.62
N LEU A 98 -5.26 10.14 2.57
CA LEU A 98 -6.58 9.61 2.21
C LEU A 98 -6.54 8.11 1.86
N LYS A 99 -5.50 7.66 1.14
CA LYS A 99 -5.31 6.22 0.84
C LYS A 99 -5.07 5.41 2.11
N LYS A 100 -4.25 5.92 3.03
CA LYS A 100 -4.02 5.27 4.33
C LYS A 100 -5.31 5.16 5.13
N LEU A 101 -6.06 6.26 5.27
CA LEU A 101 -7.35 6.27 5.98
C LEU A 101 -8.35 5.28 5.36
N ASN A 102 -8.42 5.19 4.03
CA ASN A 102 -9.25 4.19 3.35
C ASN A 102 -8.82 2.76 3.67
N ARG A 103 -7.51 2.48 3.67
CA ARG A 103 -6.99 1.16 4.02
C ARG A 103 -7.36 0.77 5.45
N LEU A 104 -7.20 1.69 6.40
CA LEU A 104 -7.60 1.49 7.80
C LEU A 104 -9.11 1.25 7.94
N ALA A 105 -9.94 2.02 7.23
CA ALA A 105 -11.38 1.84 7.22
C ALA A 105 -11.79 0.45 6.67
N HIS A 106 -11.16 -0.01 5.59
CA HIS A 106 -11.40 -1.35 5.04
C HIS A 106 -11.00 -2.47 6.00
N ILE A 107 -9.85 -2.36 6.66
CA ILE A 107 -9.41 -3.31 7.68
C ILE A 107 -10.44 -3.36 8.82
N ARG A 108 -10.86 -2.20 9.33
CA ARG A 108 -11.86 -2.08 10.40
C ARG A 108 -13.19 -2.75 10.01
N LEU A 109 -13.69 -2.49 8.79
CA LEU A 109 -14.92 -3.11 8.27
C LEU A 109 -14.79 -4.62 8.11
N LYS A 110 -13.66 -5.10 7.56
CA LYS A 110 -13.39 -6.52 7.41
C LYS A 110 -13.39 -7.22 8.78
N LYS A 111 -12.72 -6.64 9.77
CA LYS A 111 -12.67 -7.17 11.15
C LYS A 111 -14.06 -7.28 11.77
N GLY A 112 -14.88 -6.24 11.70
CA GLY A 112 -16.25 -6.27 12.23
C GLY A 112 -17.16 -7.28 11.52
N ARG A 113 -17.01 -7.42 10.20
CA ARG A 113 -17.74 -8.43 9.41
C ARG A 113 -17.35 -9.85 9.82
N ASP A 114 -16.05 -10.13 9.86
CA ASP A 114 -15.54 -11.48 10.16
C ASP A 114 -15.91 -11.88 11.60
N GLN A 115 -15.85 -10.94 12.55
CA GLN A 115 -16.33 -11.14 13.92
C GLN A 115 -17.82 -11.51 13.98
N THR A 116 -18.67 -10.79 13.23
CA THR A 116 -20.11 -11.06 13.22
C THR A 116 -20.40 -12.43 12.58
N HIS A 117 -19.73 -12.74 11.48
CA HIS A 117 -19.87 -14.03 10.80
C HIS A 117 -19.53 -15.21 11.72
N GLU A 118 -18.42 -15.14 12.46
CA GLU A 118 -18.05 -16.18 13.42
C GLU A 118 -19.11 -16.41 14.50
N VAL A 119 -19.67 -15.34 15.06
CA VAL A 119 -20.70 -15.42 16.10
C VAL A 119 -21.97 -16.08 15.55
N VAL A 120 -22.38 -15.70 14.34
CA VAL A 120 -23.54 -16.29 13.66
C VAL A 120 -23.32 -17.78 13.40
N VAL A 121 -22.18 -18.17 12.84
CA VAL A 121 -21.84 -19.57 12.57
C VAL A 121 -21.83 -20.39 13.87
N LYS A 122 -21.14 -19.91 14.91
CA LYS A 122 -21.10 -20.59 16.22
C LYS A 122 -22.49 -20.75 16.84
N ARG A 123 -23.39 -19.79 16.64
CA ARG A 123 -24.77 -19.86 17.15
C ARG A 123 -25.62 -20.86 16.38
N LEU A 124 -25.44 -20.96 15.06
CA LEU A 124 -26.15 -21.93 14.23
C LEU A 124 -25.68 -23.36 14.48
N SER A 125 -24.38 -23.58 14.67
CA SER A 125 -23.82 -24.92 14.98
C SER A 125 -24.17 -25.44 16.38
N ARG A 126 -24.73 -24.59 17.25
CA ARG A 126 -25.16 -24.96 18.62
C ARG A 126 -26.68 -25.22 18.72
N LYS A 127 -27.42 -25.03 17.64
CA LYS A 127 -28.85 -25.37 17.53
C LYS A 127 -29.01 -26.67 16.76
#